data_AF-A0A7X3XKH7-F1
#
_entry.id   AF-A0A7X3XKH7-F1
#
_cell.length_a   1.000
_cell.length_b   1.000
_cell.length_c   1.000
_cell.angle_alpha   90.00
_cell.angle_beta   90.00
_cell.angle_gamma   90.00
#
_symmetry.space_group_name_H-M   'P 1'
#
loop_
_entity.id
_entity.type
_entity.pdbx_description
1 polymer ?
#
loop_
_entity_poly.entity_id
_entity_poly.type
_entity_poly.pdbx_seq_one_letter_code
_entity_poly.pdbx_strand_id
1 'polypeptide(L)' 'MLKDPIIEEIHRIRDEWAASFQYDLRALCEDIKRQEKRDFLTDDEGNFIKDEKGGLILKPEVAAKSTTKNRQKLSKL' A
#
# COMPACT_ATOMS: atom_id res chain seq x y z
N MET A 1 36.85 -11.25 5.57
CA MET A 1 35.91 -10.17 5.15
C MET A 1 35.58 -9.36 6.39
N LEU A 2 35.74 -8.03 6.35
CA LEU A 2 35.31 -7.19 7.47
C LEU A 2 33.79 -7.29 7.60
N LYS A 3 33.31 -7.51 8.83
CA LYS A 3 31.89 -7.35 9.14
C LYS A 3 31.59 -5.86 9.21
N ASP A 4 30.76 -5.37 8.30
CA ASP A 4 30.30 -4.00 8.31
C ASP A 4 29.16 -3.88 9.34
N PRO A 5 29.29 -3.03 10.37
CA PRO A 5 28.27 -2.88 11.41
C PRO A 5 26.91 -2.42 10.85
N ILE A 6 26.87 -1.68 9.75
CA ILE A 6 25.63 -1.24 9.11
C ILE A 6 24.92 -2.43 8.44
N ILE A 7 25.67 -3.32 7.80
CA ILE A 7 25.10 -4.50 7.15
C ILE A 7 24.50 -5.45 8.20
N GLU A 8 25.18 -5.64 9.33
CA GLU A 8 24.67 -6.49 10.42
C GLU A 8 23.38 -5.91 11.04
N GLU A 9 23.28 -4.58 11.15
CA GLU A 9 22.06 -3.90 11.57
C GLU A 9 20.89 -4.16 10.61
N ILE A 10 21.13 -4.02 9.29
CA ILE A 10 20.13 -4.30 8.25
C ILE A 10 19.69 -5.77 8.32
N HIS A 11 20.63 -6.69 8.51
CA HIS A 11 20.32 -8.11 8.67
C HIS A 11 19.43 -8.36 9.89
N ARG A 12 19.73 -7.73 11.04
CA ARG A 12 18.91 -7.87 12.25
C ARG A 12 17.49 -7.36 12.03
N ILE A 13 17.33 -6.17 11.47
CA ILE A 13 16.01 -5.57 11.19
C ILE A 13 15.22 -6.47 10.22
N ARG A 14 15.86 -6.97 9.17
CA ARG A 14 15.22 -7.88 8.20
C ARG A 14 14.77 -9.19 8.85
N ASP A 15 15.58 -9.74 9.76
CA ASP A 15 15.29 -11.00 10.43
C ASP A 15 14.15 -10.85 11.45
N GLU A 16 14.19 -9.79 12.26
CA GLU A 16 13.09 -9.44 13.19
C GLU A 16 11.78 -9.24 12.43
N TRP A 17 11.82 -8.55 11.28
CA TRP A 17 10.64 -8.35 10.45
C TRP A 17 10.12 -9.67 9.87
N ALA A 18 10.99 -10.51 9.30
CA ALA A 18 10.59 -11.82 8.76
C ALA A 18 10.05 -12.77 9.83
N ALA A 19 10.63 -12.75 11.04
CA ALA A 19 10.17 -13.54 12.19
C ALA A 19 8.75 -13.18 12.61
N SER A 20 8.34 -11.91 12.49
CA SER A 20 6.95 -11.49 12.76
C SER A 20 5.93 -12.14 11.82
N PHE A 21 6.36 -12.56 10.62
CA PHE A 21 5.57 -13.33 9.65
C PHE A 21 5.87 -14.84 9.68
N GLN A 22 6.58 -15.33 10.70
CA GLN A 22 7.03 -16.72 10.79
C GLN A 22 7.81 -17.18 9.54
N TYR A 23 8.53 -16.24 8.91
CA TYR A 23 9.24 -16.45 7.64
C TYR A 23 8.35 -16.93 6.47
N ASP A 24 7.03 -16.70 6.56
CA ASP A 24 6.12 -16.98 5.44
C ASP A 24 6.26 -15.91 4.35
N LEU A 25 6.87 -16.31 3.24
CA LEU A 25 7.03 -15.49 2.03
C LEU A 25 5.70 -14.94 1.51
N ARG A 26 4.61 -15.71 1.60
CA ARG A 26 3.30 -15.24 1.11
C ARG A 26 2.77 -14.12 1.99
N ALA A 27 2.86 -14.26 3.31
CA ALA A 27 2.43 -13.26 4.27
C ALA A 27 3.22 -11.94 4.12
N LEU A 28 4.54 -12.05 3.93
CA LEU A 28 5.42 -10.92 3.61
C LEU A 28 4.99 -10.20 2.32
N CYS A 29 4.79 -10.93 1.23
CA CYS A 29 4.36 -10.35 -0.04
C CYS A 29 2.96 -9.71 0.06
N GLU A 30 2.05 -10.30 0.84
CA GLU A 30 0.74 -9.70 1.07
C GLU A 30 0.82 -8.38 1.85
N ASP A 31 1.69 -8.28 2.86
CA ASP A 31 1.86 -7.05 3.63
C ASP A 31 2.43 -5.92 2.76
N ILE A 32 3.45 -6.21 1.94
CA ILE A 32 4.00 -5.26 0.97
C ILE A 32 2.91 -4.79 0.01
N LYS A 33 2.11 -5.71 -0.56
CA LYS A 33 0.99 -5.34 -1.43
C LYS A 33 -0.07 -4.51 -0.70
N ARG A 34 -0.32 -4.75 0.59
CA ARG A 34 -1.22 -3.92 1.40
C ARG A 34 -0.65 -2.52 1.64
N GLN A 35 0.67 -2.38 1.78
CA GLN A 35 1.33 -1.08 1.84
C GLN A 35 1.21 -0.33 0.51
N GLU A 36 1.46 -1.00 -0.61
CA GLU A 36 1.30 -0.42 -1.96
C GLU A 36 -0.14 0.02 -2.27
N LYS A 37 -1.14 -0.73 -1.80
CA LYS A 37 -2.56 -0.34 -1.96
C LYS A 37 -2.93 0.89 -1.14
N ARG A 38 -2.18 1.20 -0.08
CA ARG A 38 -2.35 2.40 0.76
C ARG A 38 -1.53 3.60 0.26
N ASP A 39 -0.92 3.46 -0.91
CA ASP A 39 -0.15 4.53 -1.55
C ASP A 39 -1.06 5.56 -2.22
N PHE A 40 -0.51 6.74 -2.48
CA PHE A 40 -1.22 7.81 -3.17
C PHE A 40 -1.40 7.48 -4.65
N LEU A 41 -2.52 7.93 -5.21
CA LEU A 41 -2.81 7.81 -6.63
C LEU A 41 -1.86 8.75 -7.39
N THR A 42 -1.13 8.17 -8.34
CA THR A 42 -0.23 8.88 -9.24
C THR A 42 -0.72 8.73 -10.67
N ASP A 43 -0.39 9.69 -11.53
CA ASP A 43 -0.52 9.55 -12.98
C ASP A 43 0.60 8.65 -13.56
N ASP A 44 0.58 8.43 -14.87
CA ASP A 44 1.58 7.61 -15.58
C ASP A 44 2.98 8.25 -15.59
N GLU A 45 3.09 9.53 -15.23
CA GLU A 45 4.34 10.29 -15.11
C GLU A 45 4.86 10.33 -13.67
N GLY A 46 4.09 9.80 -12.71
CA GLY A 46 4.43 9.75 -11.28
C GLY A 46 4.01 10.97 -10.47
N ASN A 47 3.22 11.90 -11.03
CA ASN A 47 2.70 13.04 -10.28
C ASN A 47 1.52 12.64 -9.40
N PHE A 48 1.44 13.20 -8.20
CA PHE A 48 0.34 12.94 -7.29
C PHE A 48 -0.97 13.56 -7.77
N ILE A 49 -2.03 12.75 -7.84
CA ILE A 49 -3.37 13.21 -8.16
C ILE A 49 -4.01 13.82 -6.91
N LYS A 50 -4.55 15.04 -7.07
CA LYS A 50 -5.19 15.80 -6.01
C LYS A 50 -6.71 15.87 -6.21
N ASP A 51 -7.45 16.01 -5.11
CA ASP A 51 -8.86 16.33 -5.12
C ASP A 51 -9.11 17.81 -5.49
N GLU A 52 -10.38 18.16 -5.64
CA GLU A 52 -10.84 19.53 -5.94
C GLU A 52 -10.47 20.58 -4.87
N LYS A 53 -10.01 20.14 -3.69
CA LYS A 53 -9.55 20.98 -2.57
C LYS A 53 -8.03 20.94 -2.39
N GLY A 54 -7.30 20.21 -3.25
CA GLY A 54 -5.85 20.05 -3.22
C GLY A 54 -5.31 18.92 -2.34
N GLY A 55 -6.17 18.07 -1.76
CA GLY A 55 -5.80 16.90 -0.96
C GLY A 55 -5.31 15.73 -1.82
N LEU A 56 -4.30 14.99 -1.36
CA LEU A 56 -3.77 13.82 -2.09
C LEU A 56 -4.77 12.66 -2.06
N ILE A 57 -5.02 12.04 -3.22
CA ILE A 57 -5.94 10.91 -3.35
C ILE A 57 -5.18 9.60 -3.14
N LEU A 58 -5.79 8.60 -2.50
CA LEU A 58 -5.23 7.24 -2.35
C LEU A 58 -5.60 6.34 -3.54
N LYS A 59 -4.77 5.35 -3.88
CA LYS A 59 -5.06 4.38 -4.95
C LYS A 59 -6.41 3.67 -4.70
N PRO A 60 -7.28 3.53 -5.73
CA PRO A 60 -8.69 3.18 -5.55
C PRO A 60 -9.00 1.72 -5.15
N GLU A 61 -8.02 0.84 -4.90
CA GLU A 61 -8.29 -0.54 -4.48
C GLU A 61 -8.75 -0.68 -3.00
N VAL A 62 -8.65 0.37 -2.17
CA VAL A 62 -9.07 0.31 -0.75
C VAL A 62 -10.36 1.09 -0.47
N ALA A 63 -10.74 2.05 -1.32
CA ALA A 63 -11.95 2.86 -1.12
C ALA A 63 -13.25 2.19 -1.61
N ALA A 64 -13.15 1.15 -2.45
CA ALA A 64 -14.28 0.51 -3.14
C ALA A 64 -15.22 -0.32 -2.23
N LYS A 65 -14.96 -0.39 -0.91
CA LYS A 65 -15.92 -0.96 0.04
C LYS A 65 -16.88 0.08 0.65
N SER A 66 -16.72 1.37 0.37
CA SER A 66 -17.59 2.42 0.97
C SER A 66 -18.67 2.99 0.03
N THR A 67 -18.61 2.75 -1.28
CA THR A 67 -19.54 3.37 -2.25
C THR A 67 -20.38 2.37 -3.05
N THR A 68 -20.73 1.21 -2.48
CA THR A 68 -21.85 0.40 -3.01
C THR A 68 -23.15 0.75 -2.28
N LYS A 69 -23.63 2.00 -2.37
CA LYS A 69 -25.03 2.29 -2.00
C LYS A 69 -25.62 3.60 -2.53
N ASN A 70 -25.44 4.00 -3.81
CA ASN A 70 -26.43 4.92 -4.41
C ASN A 70 -26.31 5.12 -5.93
N ARG A 71 -26.76 4.17 -6.77
CA ARG A 71 -27.22 4.48 -8.15
C ARG A 71 -28.33 3.54 -8.67
N GLN A 72 -29.15 2.95 -7.78
CA GLN A 72 -30.41 2.29 -8.18
C GLN A 72 -31.55 3.30 -8.46
N LYS A 73 -31.24 4.59 -8.68
CA LYS A 73 -32.25 5.64 -8.84
C LYS A 73 -32.07 6.45 -10.12
N LEU A 74 -31.86 5.78 -11.25
CA LEU A 74 -31.93 6.40 -12.58
C LEU A 74 -32.63 5.54 -13.65
N SER A 75 -33.32 4.45 -13.26
CA SER A 75 -34.11 3.61 -14.20
C SER A 75 -35.61 3.85 -14.13
N LYS A 76 -36.06 5.00 -13.62
CA LYS A 76 -37.46 5.45 -13.70
C LYS A 76 -37.51 6.97 -13.87
N LEU A 77 -37.27 7.41 -15.10
CA LEU A 77 -38.03 8.51 -15.70
C LEU A 77 -38.53 8.01 -17.05
#